data_AF-C0QIX0-F1
#
_entry.id   AF-C0QIX0-F1
#
_cell.length_a   1.000
_cell.length_b   1.000
_cell.length_c   1.000
_cell.angle_alpha   90.00
_cell.angle_beta   90.00
_cell.angle_gamma   90.00
#
_symmetry.space_group_name_H-M   'P 1'
#
loop_
_entity.id
_entity.type
_entity.pdbx_description
1 polymer ?
#
loop_
_entity_poly.entity_id
_entity_poly.type
_entity_poly.pdbx_seq_one_letter_code
_entity_poly.pdbx_strand_id
1 'polypeptide(L)'
;MIHEKAGTIVVATGLEPYDPRAMDEYGYTRFENVVTSVEFERLVNAGGPTRGELVRPTDRTLPKEIGFVQCVGSRSRRRGGEHCSNICCMNTIKSTLILKEHYPDMDIKVFYMDIRAFGKGFEALYNRSHKLGVKYLRGLPGSVEELSNGSLRVAVENMATARVEFHDLGMLVLALGLNSARCTQQLQEILGLQLTPDGFYLEAHPKLLPLQCHHRGCQEKNSGHCQHGGLCRVRHLRGRMPGRCYCPEPFHRRPDQRPDRCHARYPACRKDCCVCLQLVLLCRG
;
A
#
# COMPACT_ATOMS: atom_id res chain seq x y z
N MET A 1 13.03 15.80 -27.80
CA MET A 1 12.58 14.39 -27.85
C MET A 1 13.82 13.55 -27.59
N ILE A 2 13.80 12.67 -26.58
CA ILE A 2 14.95 11.83 -26.23
C ILE A 2 14.70 10.45 -26.85
N HIS A 3 15.67 9.92 -27.59
CA HIS A 3 15.59 8.61 -28.23
C HIS A 3 16.70 7.73 -27.67
N GLU A 4 16.33 6.74 -26.85
CA GLU A 4 17.26 5.77 -26.28
C GLU A 4 16.94 4.36 -26.79
N LYS A 5 17.98 3.57 -27.06
CA LYS A 5 17.85 2.15 -27.41
C LYS A 5 18.02 1.31 -26.15
N ALA A 6 17.00 0.53 -25.80
CA ALA A 6 17.05 -0.37 -24.65
C ALA A 6 16.84 -1.83 -25.07
N GLY A 7 17.53 -2.75 -24.40
CA GLY A 7 17.35 -4.19 -24.61
C GLY A 7 16.35 -4.84 -23.66
N THR A 8 16.05 -4.18 -22.53
CA THR A 8 15.05 -4.63 -21.56
C THR A 8 14.41 -3.43 -20.88
N ILE A 9 13.09 -3.52 -20.70
CA ILE A 9 12.29 -2.52 -19.99
C ILE A 9 11.87 -3.11 -18.65
N VAL A 10 12.10 -2.36 -17.56
CA VAL A 10 11.57 -2.70 -16.23
C VAL A 10 10.45 -1.74 -15.86
N VAL A 11 9.25 -2.28 -15.64
CA VAL A 11 8.10 -1.51 -15.16
C VAL A 11 8.06 -1.56 -13.64
N ALA A 12 8.19 -0.39 -13.00
CA ALA A 12 8.23 -0.22 -11.56
C ALA A 12 7.46 1.03 -11.11
N THR A 13 6.25 1.21 -11.64
CA THR A 13 5.39 2.39 -11.43
C THR A 13 4.71 2.46 -10.07
N GLY A 14 4.91 1.45 -9.23
CA GLY A 14 4.43 1.45 -7.86
C GLY A 14 2.91 1.32 -7.75
N LEU A 15 2.37 1.85 -6.65
CA LEU A 15 1.00 1.69 -6.20
C LEU A 15 0.47 3.04 -5.70
N GLU A 16 -0.85 3.21 -5.73
CA GLU A 16 -1.51 4.39 -5.17
C GLU A 16 -2.44 3.98 -4.01
N PRO A 17 -2.50 4.77 -2.92
CA PRO A 17 -3.47 4.53 -1.86
C PRO A 17 -4.90 4.74 -2.38
N TYR A 18 -5.81 3.91 -1.89
CA TYR A 18 -7.24 4.09 -2.16
C TYR A 18 -7.73 5.46 -1.69
N ASP A 19 -8.56 6.13 -2.49
CA ASP A 19 -9.16 7.41 -2.12
C ASP A 19 -10.49 7.19 -1.38
N PRO A 20 -10.55 7.42 -0.05
CA PRO A 20 -11.77 7.18 0.72
C PRO A 20 -12.90 8.18 0.42
N ARG A 21 -12.63 9.27 -0.32
CA ARG A 21 -13.67 10.26 -0.69
C ARG A 21 -14.70 9.70 -1.64
N ALA A 22 -14.34 8.67 -2.42
CA ALA A 22 -15.27 8.01 -3.35
C ALA A 22 -16.44 7.34 -2.62
N MET A 23 -16.26 6.93 -1.36
CA MET A 23 -17.30 6.35 -0.53
C MET A 23 -17.08 6.74 0.95
N ASP A 24 -17.69 7.85 1.36
CA ASP A 24 -17.49 8.49 2.67
C ASP A 24 -18.29 7.85 3.82
N GLU A 25 -18.20 6.52 3.95
CA GLU A 25 -18.93 5.78 4.96
C GLU A 25 -18.46 6.07 6.40
N TYR A 26 -17.18 6.37 6.55
CA TYR A 26 -16.55 6.65 7.86
C TYR A 26 -16.41 8.15 8.15
N GLY A 27 -16.93 9.01 7.26
CA GLY A 27 -16.92 10.46 7.47
C GLY A 27 -15.57 11.14 7.27
N TYR A 28 -14.70 10.60 6.42
CA TYR A 28 -13.44 11.24 6.03
C TYR A 28 -13.61 12.63 5.42
N THR A 29 -14.66 12.88 4.62
CA THR A 29 -14.90 14.21 4.05
C THR A 29 -15.66 15.15 4.99
N ARG A 30 -16.23 14.60 6.08
CA ARG A 30 -17.10 15.32 7.01
C ARG A 30 -16.42 15.67 8.32
N PHE A 31 -15.53 14.81 8.81
CA PHE A 31 -14.93 14.90 10.13
C PHE A 31 -13.41 15.00 10.01
N GLU A 32 -12.84 16.11 10.48
CA GLU A 32 -11.40 16.37 10.39
C GLU A 32 -10.55 15.39 11.22
N ASN A 33 -11.11 14.79 12.29
CA ASN A 33 -10.41 13.80 13.11
C ASN A 33 -10.44 12.38 12.50
N VAL A 34 -11.05 12.20 11.32
CA VAL A 34 -10.94 10.98 10.52
C VAL A 34 -9.78 11.17 9.54
N VAL A 35 -8.71 10.41 9.72
CA VAL A 35 -7.49 10.53 8.90
C VAL A 35 -7.17 9.23 8.20
N THR A 36 -6.50 9.29 7.06
CA THR A 36 -6.00 8.10 6.39
C THR A 36 -4.74 7.56 7.07
N SER A 37 -4.46 6.28 6.90
CA SER A 37 -3.21 5.68 7.38
C SER A 37 -1.95 6.36 6.83
N VAL A 38 -1.99 6.93 5.62
CA VAL A 38 -0.85 7.66 5.02
C VAL A 38 -0.68 9.03 5.69
N GLU A 39 -1.77 9.75 5.95
CA GLU A 39 -1.72 11.03 6.69
C GLU A 39 -1.26 10.80 8.13
N PHE A 40 -1.80 9.78 8.79
CA PHE A 40 -1.39 9.37 10.12
C PHE A 40 0.13 9.06 10.17
N GLU A 41 0.67 8.35 9.18
CA GLU A 41 2.11 8.14 9.09
C GLU A 41 2.89 9.44 8.98
N ARG A 42 2.39 10.43 8.23
CA ARG A 42 3.02 11.75 8.17
C ARG A 42 2.95 12.49 9.50
N LEU A 43 1.86 12.36 10.26
CA LEU A 43 1.73 12.98 11.60
C LEU A 43 2.74 12.39 12.60
N VAL A 44 2.91 11.06 12.62
CA VAL A 44 3.83 10.41 13.57
C VAL A 44 5.29 10.49 13.10
N ASN A 45 5.55 10.86 11.85
CA ASN A 45 6.90 10.97 11.32
C ASN A 45 7.64 12.21 11.88
N ALA A 46 8.88 12.04 12.33
CA ALA A 46 9.73 13.14 12.82
C ALA A 46 10.02 14.24 11.77
N GLY A 47 10.09 13.88 10.48
CA GLY A 47 10.14 14.81 9.35
C GLY A 47 8.75 15.16 8.77
N GLY A 48 7.71 14.90 9.55
CA GLY A 48 6.32 15.23 9.28
C GLY A 48 5.98 16.69 9.54
N PRO A 49 4.78 17.14 9.14
CA PRO A 49 4.30 18.50 9.42
C PRO A 49 4.23 18.80 10.93
N THR A 50 3.98 17.80 11.77
CA THR A 50 3.88 17.91 13.23
C THR A 50 5.16 17.48 13.95
N ARG A 51 6.26 17.26 13.21
CA ARG A 51 7.58 16.88 13.75
C ARG A 51 7.57 15.62 14.64
N GLY A 52 6.63 14.71 14.40
CA GLY A 52 6.48 13.46 15.14
C GLY A 52 5.54 13.56 16.35
N GLU A 53 4.96 14.72 16.62
CA GLU A 53 3.93 14.86 17.64
C GLU A 53 2.56 14.44 17.08
N LEU A 54 1.91 13.53 17.78
CA LEU A 54 0.56 13.10 17.44
C LEU A 54 -0.46 14.10 17.97
N VAL A 55 -1.15 14.76 17.05
CA VAL A 55 -2.18 15.76 17.37
C VAL A 55 -3.43 15.54 16.54
N ARG A 56 -4.58 15.85 17.13
CA ARG A 56 -5.85 15.95 16.43
C ARG A 56 -5.81 17.11 15.43
N PRO A 57 -6.25 16.92 14.17
CA PRO A 57 -6.30 17.99 13.18
C PRO A 57 -7.15 19.19 13.62
N THR A 58 -8.27 18.93 14.29
CA THR A 58 -9.23 19.96 14.74
C THR A 58 -8.65 20.96 15.75
N ASP A 59 -8.17 20.46 16.89
CA ASP A 59 -7.82 21.28 18.05
C ASP A 59 -6.32 21.22 18.43
N ARG A 60 -5.53 20.45 17.67
CA ARG A 60 -4.10 20.19 17.92
C ARG A 60 -3.79 19.58 19.29
N THR A 61 -4.76 18.92 19.91
CA THR A 61 -4.56 18.22 21.18
C THR A 61 -4.16 16.76 20.96
N LEU A 62 -3.52 16.15 21.96
CA LEU A 62 -3.19 14.72 21.93
C LEU A 62 -4.49 13.89 22.07
N PRO A 63 -4.83 13.03 21.09
CA PRO A 63 -5.98 12.13 21.25
C PRO A 63 -5.69 11.10 22.35
N LYS A 64 -6.63 10.91 23.28
CA LYS A 64 -6.53 9.89 24.35
C LYS A 64 -6.93 8.50 23.87
N GLU A 65 -7.88 8.44 22.93
CA GLU A 65 -8.36 7.21 22.33
C GLU A 65 -8.26 7.27 20.80
N ILE A 66 -7.74 6.20 20.20
CA ILE A 66 -7.57 6.08 18.74
C ILE A 66 -8.19 4.78 18.25
N GLY A 67 -8.99 4.86 17.18
CA GLY A 67 -9.48 3.70 16.44
C GLY A 67 -8.77 3.53 15.11
N PHE A 68 -8.50 2.29 14.71
CA PHE A 68 -8.06 1.94 13.36
C PHE A 68 -9.14 1.09 12.68
N VAL A 69 -9.57 1.50 11.48
CA VAL A 69 -10.51 0.73 10.66
C VAL A 69 -9.75 0.00 9.57
N GLN A 70 -9.82 -1.33 9.57
CA GLN A 70 -9.13 -2.14 8.58
C GLN A 70 -9.96 -2.32 7.31
N CYS A 71 -9.28 -2.65 6.21
CA CYS A 71 -9.89 -2.99 4.92
C CYS A 71 -10.65 -1.84 4.24
N VAL A 72 -10.28 -0.58 4.51
CA VAL A 72 -10.90 0.57 3.83
C VAL A 72 -10.44 0.59 2.37
N GLY A 73 -11.35 0.39 1.41
CA GLY A 73 -10.99 0.27 -0.01
C GLY A 73 -10.47 -1.11 -0.44
N SER A 74 -10.65 -2.15 0.37
CA SER A 74 -10.21 -3.52 0.06
C SER A 74 -11.16 -4.57 0.60
N ARG A 75 -11.15 -5.77 0.01
CA ARG A 75 -12.05 -6.88 0.38
C ARG A 75 -13.52 -6.46 0.39
N SER A 76 -13.91 -5.60 -0.55
CA SER A 76 -15.27 -5.08 -0.64
C SER A 76 -15.70 -4.96 -2.08
N ARG A 77 -16.78 -5.67 -2.45
CA ARG A 77 -17.34 -5.65 -3.81
C ARG A 77 -17.97 -4.30 -4.19
N ARG A 78 -18.38 -3.52 -3.19
CA ARG A 78 -19.06 -2.23 -3.38
C ARG A 78 -18.18 -1.02 -3.07
N ARG A 79 -17.17 -1.18 -2.19
CA ARG A 79 -16.46 -0.07 -1.53
C ARG A 79 -14.97 0.01 -1.89
N GLY A 80 -14.55 -0.65 -2.96
CA GLY A 80 -13.16 -0.72 -3.39
C GLY A 80 -12.85 -1.99 -4.19
N GLY A 81 -11.62 -2.49 -4.06
CA GLY A 81 -11.21 -3.74 -4.69
C GLY A 81 -11.72 -4.98 -3.93
N GLU A 82 -12.00 -6.06 -4.67
CA GLU A 82 -12.30 -7.37 -4.07
C GLU A 82 -11.04 -8.01 -3.46
N HIS A 83 -9.86 -7.57 -3.90
CA HIS A 83 -8.57 -8.00 -3.35
C HIS A 83 -8.33 -7.51 -1.93
N CYS A 84 -7.54 -8.27 -1.18
CA CYS A 84 -6.88 -7.76 0.02
C CYS A 84 -5.67 -6.93 -0.43
N SER A 85 -5.37 -5.84 0.28
CA SER A 85 -4.17 -5.01 0.04
C SER A 85 -2.94 -5.45 0.83
N ASN A 86 -3.06 -6.51 1.64
CA ASN A 86 -2.00 -7.26 2.32
C ASN A 86 -1.20 -6.48 3.39
N ILE A 87 -0.77 -5.25 3.11
CA ILE A 87 0.04 -4.43 4.00
C ILE A 87 -0.77 -3.76 5.13
N CYS A 88 -2.06 -3.45 4.91
CA CYS A 88 -2.83 -2.62 5.84
C CYS A 88 -2.89 -3.20 7.26
N CYS A 89 -2.99 -4.53 7.41
CA CYS A 89 -2.95 -5.19 8.71
C CYS A 89 -1.65 -4.93 9.46
N MET A 90 -0.52 -5.18 8.80
CA MET A 90 0.80 -5.03 9.41
C MET A 90 1.18 -3.58 9.63
N ASN A 91 0.74 -2.67 8.76
CA ASN A 91 0.99 -1.25 8.96
C ASN A 91 0.27 -0.72 10.19
N THR A 92 -0.98 -1.13 10.39
CA THR A 92 -1.73 -0.83 11.62
C THR A 92 -1.03 -1.39 12.85
N ILE A 93 -0.59 -2.66 12.84
CA ILE A 93 0.17 -3.25 13.96
C ILE A 93 1.47 -2.47 14.25
N LYS A 94 2.21 -2.07 13.21
CA LYS A 94 3.39 -1.22 13.35
C LYS A 94 3.04 0.10 14.05
N SER A 95 2.00 0.78 13.56
CA SER A 95 1.53 2.03 14.14
C SER A 95 1.11 1.87 15.59
N THR A 96 0.36 0.82 15.95
CA THR A 96 -0.06 0.62 17.34
C THR A 96 1.12 0.36 18.29
N LEU A 97 2.15 -0.35 17.82
CA LEU A 97 3.38 -0.56 18.60
C LEU A 97 4.13 0.76 18.83
N ILE A 98 4.31 1.57 17.78
CA ILE A 98 4.96 2.89 17.89
C ILE A 98 4.18 3.80 18.84
N LEU A 99 2.85 3.83 18.70
CA LEU A 99 2.00 4.62 19.57
C LEU A 99 2.11 4.20 21.03
N LYS A 100 2.15 2.90 21.33
CA LYS A 100 2.33 2.40 22.70
C LYS A 100 3.73 2.64 23.27
N GLU A 101 4.74 2.80 22.43
CA GLU A 101 6.09 3.17 22.85
C GLU A 101 6.18 4.64 23.26
N HIS A 102 5.56 5.54 22.48
CA HIS A 102 5.55 6.98 22.80
C HIS A 102 4.47 7.38 23.81
N TYR A 103 3.32 6.71 23.80
CA TYR A 103 2.13 7.02 24.61
C TYR A 103 1.56 5.72 25.24
N PRO A 104 2.18 5.19 26.32
CA PRO A 104 1.81 3.90 26.91
C PRO A 104 0.34 3.81 27.34
N ASP A 105 -0.21 4.91 27.86
CA ASP A 105 -1.56 4.98 28.45
C ASP A 105 -2.68 5.19 27.40
N MET A 106 -2.35 5.40 26.13
CA MET A 106 -3.33 5.67 25.08
C MET A 106 -4.21 4.45 24.79
N ASP A 107 -5.54 4.62 24.73
CA ASP A 107 -6.46 3.51 24.42
C ASP A 107 -6.57 3.33 22.90
N ILE A 108 -6.02 2.23 22.40
CA ILE A 108 -5.97 1.94 20.96
C ILE A 108 -6.91 0.77 20.66
N LYS A 109 -7.83 1.00 19.71
CA LYS A 109 -8.78 0.00 19.22
C LYS A 109 -8.54 -0.27 17.75
N VAL A 110 -8.53 -1.54 17.34
CA VAL A 110 -8.39 -1.95 15.94
C VAL A 110 -9.63 -2.73 15.54
N PHE A 111 -10.41 -2.18 14.62
CA PHE A 111 -11.63 -2.76 14.06
C PHE A 111 -11.29 -3.55 12.81
N TYR A 112 -11.52 -4.86 12.83
CA TYR A 112 -11.03 -5.75 11.78
C TYR A 112 -11.99 -6.90 11.45
N MET A 113 -11.83 -7.49 10.27
CA MET A 113 -12.49 -8.76 9.90
C MET A 113 -11.59 -9.95 10.23
N ASP A 114 -10.39 -9.96 9.65
CA ASP A 114 -9.32 -10.94 9.90
C ASP A 114 -7.97 -10.21 9.97
N ILE A 115 -7.12 -10.56 10.93
CA ILE A 115 -5.74 -10.07 10.99
C ILE A 115 -4.87 -10.95 10.10
N ARG A 116 -4.20 -10.35 9.11
CA ARG A 116 -3.29 -11.05 8.19
C ARG A 116 -1.84 -10.75 8.53
N ALA A 117 -1.24 -11.60 9.37
CA ALA A 117 0.14 -11.50 9.84
C ALA A 117 1.02 -12.67 9.35
N PHE A 118 1.02 -12.92 8.03
CA PHE A 118 1.54 -14.17 7.45
C PHE A 118 3.05 -14.18 7.11
N GLY A 119 3.80 -13.15 7.50
CA GLY A 119 5.25 -13.06 7.34
C GLY A 119 6.02 -13.62 8.53
N LYS A 120 7.31 -13.95 8.34
CA LYS A 120 8.18 -14.38 9.44
C LYS A 120 8.24 -13.30 10.53
N GLY A 121 7.79 -13.65 11.74
CA GLY A 121 7.78 -12.74 12.89
C GLY A 121 6.60 -11.77 12.94
N PHE A 122 5.70 -11.76 11.96
CA PHE A 122 4.55 -10.86 11.95
C PHE A 122 3.54 -11.22 13.03
N GLU A 123 3.29 -12.51 13.22
CA GLU A 123 2.48 -13.02 14.33
C GLU A 123 3.06 -12.62 15.70
N ALA A 124 4.39 -12.60 15.85
CA ALA A 124 5.03 -12.16 17.08
C ALA A 124 4.80 -10.64 17.33
N LEU A 125 4.80 -9.83 16.28
CA LEU A 125 4.48 -8.39 16.38
C LEU A 125 3.01 -8.15 16.75
N TYR A 126 2.09 -8.92 16.14
CA TYR A 126 0.67 -8.89 16.52
C TYR A 126 0.49 -9.23 18.00
N ASN A 127 1.07 -10.34 18.46
CA ASN A 127 1.01 -10.74 19.86
C ASN A 127 1.66 -9.73 20.81
N ARG A 128 2.76 -9.09 20.39
CA ARG A 128 3.38 -7.99 21.15
C ARG A 128 2.42 -6.80 21.29
N SER A 129 1.76 -6.40 20.21
CA SER A 129 0.79 -5.30 20.23
C SER A 129 -0.38 -5.61 21.16
N HIS A 130 -0.91 -6.83 21.10
CA HIS A 130 -1.96 -7.29 22.02
C HIS A 130 -1.50 -7.25 23.50
N LYS A 131 -0.26 -7.69 23.79
CA LYS A 131 0.31 -7.64 25.15
C LYS A 131 0.50 -6.22 25.70
N LEU A 132 0.65 -5.23 24.83
CA LEU A 132 0.72 -3.80 25.21
C LEU A 132 -0.67 -3.18 25.45
N GLY A 133 -1.74 -3.98 25.44
CA GLY A 133 -3.09 -3.55 25.76
C GLY A 133 -3.87 -2.96 24.57
N VAL A 134 -3.42 -3.18 23.33
CA VAL A 134 -4.18 -2.81 22.13
C VAL A 134 -5.38 -3.75 21.99
N LYS A 135 -6.58 -3.18 21.86
CA LYS A 135 -7.84 -3.93 21.76
C LYS A 135 -8.14 -4.23 20.30
N TYR A 136 -8.21 -5.51 19.96
CA TYR A 136 -8.60 -5.97 18.62
C TYR A 136 -10.07 -6.39 18.65
N LEU A 137 -10.92 -5.64 17.96
CA LEU A 137 -12.36 -5.84 17.92
C LEU A 137 -12.75 -6.38 16.55
N ARG A 138 -13.32 -7.59 16.56
CA ARG A 138 -13.75 -8.24 15.32
C ARG A 138 -15.13 -7.70 14.92
N GLY A 139 -15.12 -6.80 13.96
CA GLY A 139 -16.29 -6.05 13.51
C GLY A 139 -15.84 -4.78 12.79
N LEU A 140 -16.46 -4.47 11.65
CA LEU A 140 -16.25 -3.18 10.99
C LEU A 140 -17.28 -2.18 11.52
N PRO A 141 -16.94 -0.89 11.63
CA PRO A 141 -17.91 0.11 12.04
C PRO A 141 -19.09 0.21 11.08
N GLY A 142 -20.29 0.32 11.64
CA GLY A 142 -21.53 0.56 10.89
C GLY A 142 -21.84 2.04 10.71
N SER A 143 -21.51 2.88 11.69
CA SER A 143 -21.67 4.33 11.64
C SER A 143 -20.60 5.07 12.43
N VAL A 144 -20.34 6.31 12.02
CA VAL A 144 -19.46 7.27 12.68
C VAL A 144 -20.20 8.59 12.81
N GLU A 145 -20.26 9.13 14.03
CA GLU A 145 -20.91 10.40 14.36
C GLU A 145 -19.93 11.30 15.12
N GLU A 146 -19.93 12.60 14.86
CA GLU A 146 -19.14 13.56 15.61
C GLU A 146 -19.93 14.08 16.81
N LEU A 147 -19.28 14.11 17.97
CA LEU A 147 -19.80 14.63 19.22
C LEU A 147 -19.48 16.13 19.33
N SER A 148 -20.16 16.84 20.24
CA SER A 148 -20.00 18.29 20.43
C SER A 148 -18.58 18.73 20.83
N ASN A 149 -17.74 17.83 21.33
CA ASN A 149 -16.33 18.07 21.68
C ASN A 149 -15.35 17.72 20.53
N GLY A 150 -15.86 17.36 19.35
CA GLY A 150 -15.08 16.90 18.19
C GLY A 150 -14.58 15.46 18.29
N SER A 151 -14.89 14.72 19.35
CA SER A 151 -14.66 13.27 19.39
C SER A 151 -15.62 12.54 18.45
N LEU A 152 -15.22 11.35 18.02
CA LEU A 152 -15.98 10.50 17.11
C LEU A 152 -16.60 9.34 17.88
N ARG A 153 -17.93 9.22 17.83
CA ARG A 153 -18.66 8.05 18.30
C ARG A 153 -18.78 7.05 17.17
N VAL A 154 -18.23 5.85 17.39
CA VAL A 154 -18.18 4.77 16.40
C VAL A 154 -19.03 3.61 16.88
N ALA A 155 -20.05 3.24 16.10
CA ALA A 155 -20.88 2.07 16.38
C ALA A 155 -20.34 0.84 15.65
N VAL A 156 -20.07 -0.23 16.38
CA VAL A 156 -19.47 -1.46 15.85
C VAL A 156 -20.26 -2.67 16.31
N GLU A 157 -20.63 -3.54 15.39
CA GLU A 157 -21.16 -4.85 15.74
C GLU A 157 -19.98 -5.78 16.08
N ASN A 158 -19.83 -6.08 17.37
CA ASN A 158 -18.77 -6.97 17.83
C ASN A 158 -19.20 -8.42 17.62
N MET A 159 -18.53 -9.11 16.70
CA MET A 159 -18.82 -10.49 16.32
C MET A 159 -18.54 -11.49 17.47
N ALA A 160 -17.71 -11.12 18.44
CA ALA A 160 -17.43 -11.99 19.59
C ALA A 160 -18.56 -11.95 20.63
N THR A 161 -19.23 -10.81 20.79
CA THR A 161 -20.30 -10.61 21.77
C THR A 161 -21.69 -10.62 21.15
N ALA A 162 -21.79 -10.56 19.81
CA ALA A 162 -23.02 -10.39 19.03
C ALA A 162 -23.84 -9.16 19.49
N ARG A 163 -23.16 -8.08 19.88
CA ARG A 163 -23.78 -6.84 20.34
C ARG A 163 -23.21 -5.64 19.61
N VAL A 164 -24.04 -4.62 19.47
CA VAL A 164 -23.59 -3.29 19.02
C VAL A 164 -22.92 -2.59 20.20
N GLU A 165 -21.65 -2.27 20.03
CA GLU A 165 -20.85 -1.52 20.98
C GLU A 165 -20.58 -0.11 20.42
N PHE A 166 -20.58 0.88 21.32
CA PHE A 166 -20.27 2.27 20.97
C PHE A 166 -18.92 2.63 21.58
N HIS A 167 -18.06 3.24 20.76
CA HIS A 167 -16.74 3.67 21.18
C HIS A 167 -16.53 5.15 20.84
N ASP A 168 -16.25 5.95 21.86
CA ASP A 168 -15.88 7.34 21.68
C ASP A 168 -14.36 7.42 21.49
N LEU A 169 -13.93 8.10 20.42
CA LEU A 169 -12.56 8.15 19.96
C LEU A 169 -12.14 9.61 19.71
N GLY A 170 -10.90 9.97 20.05
CA GLY A 170 -10.34 11.28 19.70
C GLY A 170 -9.87 11.35 18.24
N MET A 171 -9.55 10.20 17.63
CA MET A 171 -9.13 10.10 16.23
C MET A 171 -9.50 8.74 15.66
N LEU A 172 -9.92 8.72 14.39
CA LEU A 172 -10.20 7.49 13.65
C LEU A 172 -9.26 7.41 12.43
N VAL A 173 -8.48 6.34 12.35
CA VAL A 173 -7.50 6.11 11.29
C VAL A 173 -8.02 5.06 10.31
N LEU A 174 -8.16 5.44 9.04
CA LEU A 174 -8.60 4.57 7.95
C LEU A 174 -7.41 3.84 7.35
N ALA A 175 -7.29 2.53 7.58
CA ALA A 175 -6.23 1.72 6.98
C ALA A 175 -6.58 1.40 5.52
N LEU A 176 -6.02 2.22 4.64
CA LEU A 176 -6.34 2.23 3.21
C LEU A 176 -5.81 0.99 2.49
N GLY A 177 -6.57 0.58 1.49
CA GLY A 177 -6.15 -0.31 0.44
C GLY A 177 -5.18 0.35 -0.55
N LEU A 178 -4.66 -0.47 -1.45
CA LEU A 178 -3.78 -0.07 -2.54
C LEU A 178 -4.44 -0.42 -3.88
N ASN A 179 -4.34 0.54 -4.79
CA ASN A 179 -4.75 0.46 -6.18
C ASN A 179 -3.51 0.51 -7.08
N SER A 180 -3.69 0.15 -8.35
CA SER A 180 -2.66 0.36 -9.36
C SER A 180 -2.42 1.86 -9.60
N ALA A 181 -1.21 2.20 -10.04
CA ALA A 181 -0.86 3.60 -10.31
C ALA A 181 -1.71 4.17 -11.46
N ARG A 182 -1.97 5.48 -11.47
CA ARG A 182 -2.75 6.16 -12.53
C ARG A 182 -2.21 5.94 -13.93
N CYS A 183 -0.89 5.80 -14.07
CA CYS A 183 -0.23 5.57 -15.34
C CYS A 183 -0.30 4.11 -15.84
N THR A 184 -0.90 3.20 -15.07
CA THR A 184 -0.90 1.76 -15.37
C THR A 184 -1.56 1.45 -16.71
N GLN A 185 -2.74 2.02 -16.98
CA GLN A 185 -3.47 1.85 -18.25
C GLN A 185 -2.69 2.41 -19.44
N GLN A 186 -2.12 3.60 -19.30
CA GLN A 186 -1.31 4.21 -20.38
C GLN A 186 -0.08 3.36 -20.71
N LEU A 187 0.61 2.83 -19.70
CA LEU A 187 1.76 1.96 -19.90
C LEU A 187 1.38 0.58 -20.45
N GLN A 188 0.21 0.08 -20.08
CA GLN A 188 -0.36 -1.14 -20.66
C GLN A 188 -0.49 -0.98 -22.18
N GLU A 189 -1.05 0.13 -22.65
CA GLU A 189 -1.22 0.42 -24.08
C GLU A 189 0.13 0.61 -24.79
N ILE A 190 1.06 1.35 -24.18
CA ILE A 190 2.38 1.63 -24.77
C ILE A 190 3.22 0.35 -24.89
N LEU A 191 3.17 -0.53 -23.89
CA LEU A 191 4.03 -1.70 -23.79
C LEU A 191 3.36 -3.02 -24.19
N GLY A 192 2.06 -3.00 -24.51
CA GLY A 192 1.30 -4.21 -24.86
C GLY A 192 1.21 -5.22 -23.70
N LEU A 193 1.11 -4.72 -22.46
CA LEU A 193 0.99 -5.56 -21.27
C LEU A 193 -0.47 -5.96 -21.02
N GLN A 194 -0.68 -6.97 -20.19
CA GLN A 194 -2.00 -7.39 -19.74
C GLN A 194 -2.19 -7.00 -18.27
N LEU A 195 -3.43 -6.78 -17.86
CA LEU A 195 -3.79 -6.50 -16.47
C LEU A 195 -4.61 -7.65 -15.88
N THR A 196 -4.47 -7.87 -14.58
CA THR A 196 -5.36 -8.71 -13.78
C THR A 196 -6.73 -8.05 -13.62
N PRO A 197 -7.78 -8.79 -13.21
CA PRO A 197 -9.10 -8.21 -12.91
C PRO A 197 -9.05 -7.10 -11.86
N ASP A 198 -8.08 -7.16 -10.95
CA ASP A 198 -7.85 -6.16 -9.90
C ASP A 198 -7.13 -4.90 -10.42
N GLY A 199 -6.77 -4.85 -11.71
CA GLY A 199 -6.16 -3.69 -12.37
C GLY A 199 -4.64 -3.58 -12.18
N PHE A 200 -3.97 -4.62 -11.70
CA PHE A 200 -2.51 -4.71 -11.63
C PHE A 200 -1.94 -5.38 -12.88
N TYR A 201 -0.63 -5.29 -13.11
CA TYR A 201 -0.01 -6.00 -14.23
C TYR A 201 -0.09 -7.52 -14.04
N LEU A 202 -0.36 -8.23 -15.15
CA LEU A 202 -0.46 -9.69 -15.21
C LEU A 202 0.89 -10.30 -15.59
N GLU A 203 1.35 -11.19 -14.73
CA GLU A 203 2.58 -11.96 -14.94
C GLU A 203 2.45 -13.05 -15.99
N ALA A 204 3.61 -13.55 -16.42
CA ALA A 204 3.73 -14.71 -17.30
C ALA A 204 3.25 -16.00 -16.62
N HIS A 205 3.62 -16.21 -15.35
CA HIS A 205 3.15 -17.35 -14.58
C HIS A 205 3.26 -17.08 -13.07
N PRO A 206 2.21 -17.30 -12.25
CA PRO A 206 2.18 -16.99 -10.82
C PRO A 206 3.26 -17.65 -9.92
N LYS A 207 4.02 -18.60 -10.45
CA LYS A 207 4.96 -19.45 -9.68
C LYS A 207 6.32 -19.54 -10.35
N LEU A 208 6.32 -19.82 -11.65
CA LEU A 208 7.55 -20.04 -12.40
C LEU A 208 8.22 -18.72 -12.80
N LEU A 209 7.44 -17.71 -13.16
CA LEU A 209 7.94 -16.43 -13.69
C LEU A 209 7.16 -15.23 -13.10
N PRO A 210 7.16 -15.05 -11.77
CA PRO A 210 6.35 -14.04 -11.09
C PRO A 210 6.91 -12.61 -11.22
N LEU A 211 7.84 -12.37 -12.13
CA LEU A 211 8.47 -11.06 -12.38
C LEU A 211 8.63 -10.79 -13.89
N GLN A 212 8.07 -11.66 -14.73
CA GLN A 212 8.12 -11.50 -16.18
C GLN A 212 6.71 -11.32 -16.70
N CYS A 213 6.55 -10.52 -17.74
CA CYS A 213 5.31 -10.46 -18.50
C CYS A 213 5.38 -11.43 -19.70
N HIS A 214 4.25 -11.67 -20.36
CA HIS A 214 4.19 -12.53 -21.56
C HIS A 214 4.97 -11.97 -22.75
N HIS A 215 5.21 -10.65 -22.80
CA HIS A 215 6.01 -10.00 -23.84
C HIS A 215 7.52 -10.20 -23.58
N ARG A 216 8.23 -10.78 -24.56
CA ARG A 216 9.69 -10.99 -24.46
C ARG A 216 10.42 -9.65 -24.36
N GLY A 217 11.30 -9.51 -23.37
CA GLY A 217 12.12 -8.31 -23.17
C GLY A 217 11.55 -7.26 -22.20
N CYS A 218 10.35 -7.47 -21.66
CA CYS A 218 9.80 -6.63 -20.60
C CYS A 218 9.73 -7.43 -19.28
N GLN A 219 10.34 -6.88 -18.22
CA GLN A 219 10.35 -7.45 -16.88
C GLN A 219 9.59 -6.54 -15.94
N GLU A 220 8.90 -7.15 -14.98
CA GLU A 220 8.16 -6.43 -13.97
C GLU A 220 8.91 -6.58 -12.65
N LYS A 221 9.43 -5.46 -12.13
CA LYS A 221 9.81 -5.39 -10.73
C LYS A 221 8.71 -4.66 -10.01
N ASN A 222 7.58 -5.34 -9.86
CA ASN A 222 6.47 -4.79 -9.14
C ASN A 222 6.40 -5.41 -7.74
N SER A 223 6.35 -4.55 -6.72
CA SER A 223 5.70 -4.86 -5.45
C SER A 223 4.18 -5.06 -5.60
N GLY A 224 3.65 -5.03 -6.83
CA GLY A 224 2.25 -5.34 -7.15
C GLY A 224 1.94 -6.84 -7.20
N HIS A 225 2.93 -7.68 -7.51
CA HIS A 225 2.72 -9.14 -7.55
C HIS A 225 2.61 -9.77 -6.16
N CYS A 226 3.15 -9.03 -5.20
CA CYS A 226 3.24 -9.34 -3.80
C CYS A 226 3.18 -7.97 -3.15
N GLN A 227 1.97 -7.55 -2.76
CA GLN A 227 1.64 -6.34 -1.98
C GLN A 227 2.31 -6.33 -0.58
N HIS A 228 3.59 -6.66 -0.54
CA HIS A 228 4.46 -6.63 0.60
C HIS A 228 4.88 -5.18 0.77
N GLY A 229 4.34 -4.52 1.80
CA GLY A 229 4.88 -3.24 2.20
C GLY A 229 6.34 -3.37 2.61
N GLY A 230 7.11 -2.39 2.16
CA GLY A 230 8.36 -1.95 2.75
C GLY A 230 9.22 -3.02 3.41
N LEU A 231 9.80 -3.93 2.61
CA LEU A 231 11.21 -4.33 2.75
C LEU A 231 11.66 -5.21 1.56
N CYS A 232 11.63 -4.68 0.34
CA CYS A 232 12.60 -5.18 -0.64
C CYS A 232 13.92 -4.48 -0.32
N ARG A 233 14.78 -5.10 0.50
CA ARG A 233 16.13 -4.59 0.77
C ARG A 233 16.78 -4.25 -0.56
N VAL A 234 16.96 -2.95 -0.85
CA VAL A 234 18.05 -2.51 -1.70
C VAL A 234 19.31 -2.87 -0.93
N ARG A 235 19.83 -4.08 -1.17
CA ARG A 235 21.12 -4.49 -0.65
C ARG A 235 22.11 -3.54 -1.29
N HIS A 236 22.61 -2.56 -0.52
CA HIS A 236 23.78 -1.79 -0.92
C HIS A 236 24.84 -2.79 -1.38
N LEU A 237 25.13 -2.77 -2.68
CA LEU A 237 26.18 -3.56 -3.30
C LEU A 237 27.53 -3.02 -2.84
N ARG A 238 27.89 -3.30 -1.58
CA ARG A 238 29.27 -3.27 -1.10
C ARG A 238 29.49 -4.56 -0.33
N GLY A 239 30.04 -5.54 -1.02
CA GLY A 239 30.39 -6.84 -0.45
C GLY A 239 30.43 -7.93 -1.53
N ARG A 240 31.64 -8.24 -2.00
CA ARG A 240 31.94 -9.39 -2.87
C ARG A 240 31.44 -10.69 -2.23
N MET A 241 30.50 -11.40 -2.86
CA MET A 241 30.44 -12.87 -3.09
C MET A 241 29.03 -13.37 -3.49
N PRO A 242 28.90 -14.56 -4.12
CA PRO A 242 28.24 -14.71 -5.42
C PRO A 242 26.76 -15.11 -5.30
N GLY A 243 25.87 -14.13 -5.42
CA GLY A 243 24.49 -14.37 -5.82
C GLY A 243 24.34 -13.95 -7.27
N ARG A 244 24.47 -14.88 -8.22
CA ARG A 244 24.11 -14.62 -9.63
C ARG A 244 22.65 -14.19 -9.65
N CYS A 245 22.37 -12.91 -9.88
CA CYS A 245 21.17 -12.58 -10.62
C CYS A 245 21.30 -13.34 -11.93
N TYR A 246 20.39 -14.26 -12.19
CA TYR A 246 20.32 -14.98 -13.45
C TYR A 246 19.95 -13.93 -14.52
N CYS A 247 20.93 -13.16 -15.00
CA CYS A 247 20.95 -12.75 -16.39
C CYS A 247 21.07 -14.08 -17.15
N PRO A 248 20.03 -14.56 -17.85
CA PRO A 248 20.27 -15.66 -18.77
C PRO A 248 21.40 -15.22 -19.69
N GLU A 249 22.44 -16.05 -19.76
CA GLU A 249 23.57 -15.89 -20.68
C GLU A 249 23.04 -15.60 -22.10
N PRO A 250 23.81 -14.86 -22.92
CA PRO A 250 23.34 -14.38 -24.21
C PRO A 250 22.94 -15.58 -25.06
N PHE A 251 21.64 -15.72 -25.33
CA PHE A 251 21.16 -16.68 -26.31
C PHE A 251 21.94 -16.47 -27.60
N HIS A 252 22.71 -17.49 -28.00
CA HIS A 252 23.33 -17.55 -29.31
C HIS A 252 22.29 -17.12 -30.36
N ARG A 253 22.68 -16.16 -31.21
CA ARG A 253 21.88 -15.74 -32.39
C ARG A 253 21.44 -17.00 -33.13
N ARG A 254 20.14 -17.30 -33.12
CA ARG A 254 19.57 -18.10 -34.21
C ARG A 254 19.60 -17.21 -35.46
N PRO A 255 20.04 -17.69 -36.63
CA PRO A 255 20.21 -16.85 -37.82
C PRO A 255 18.92 -16.32 -38.45
N ASP A 256 17.74 -16.64 -37.89
CA ASP A 256 16.47 -16.58 -38.62
C ASP A 256 15.35 -15.78 -37.91
N GLN A 257 15.68 -14.69 -37.22
CA GLN A 257 14.65 -13.80 -36.68
C GLN A 257 14.90 -12.35 -37.07
N ARG A 258 13.92 -11.76 -37.77
CA ARG A 258 13.90 -10.35 -38.14
C ARG A 258 13.91 -9.49 -36.86
N PRO A 259 14.63 -8.36 -36.83
CA PRO A 259 14.66 -7.50 -35.66
C PRO A 259 13.34 -6.74 -35.54
N ASP A 260 12.46 -7.19 -34.64
CA ASP A 260 11.31 -6.38 -34.23
C ASP A 260 11.83 -5.19 -33.41
N ARG A 261 11.74 -4.00 -34.02
CA ARG A 261 12.18 -2.74 -33.42
C ARG A 261 11.12 -2.28 -32.40
N CYS A 262 11.44 -2.34 -31.11
CA CYS A 262 10.64 -1.64 -30.11
C CYS A 262 10.91 -0.13 -30.22
N HIS A 263 9.96 0.62 -30.76
CA HIS A 263 9.96 2.08 -30.78
C HIS A 263 8.96 2.61 -29.73
N ALA A 264 9.43 2.98 -28.54
CA ALA A 264 8.60 3.72 -27.59
C ALA A 264 8.62 5.21 -27.94
N ARG A 265 7.43 5.80 -28.20
CA ARG A 265 7.27 7.25 -28.41
C ARG A 265 6.83 7.91 -27.10
N TYR A 266 7.59 8.89 -26.62
CA TYR A 266 7.22 9.70 -25.45
C TYR A 266 6.81 11.11 -25.88
N PRO A 267 5.62 11.62 -25.49
CA PRO A 267 5.34 13.05 -25.55
C PRO A 267 6.19 13.81 -24.54
N ALA A 268 6.54 15.06 -24.85
CA ALA A 268 7.49 15.87 -24.10
C ALA A 268 7.11 15.98 -22.60
N CYS A 269 8.12 15.78 -21.75
CA CYS A 269 8.10 15.84 -20.30
C CYS A 269 7.42 17.12 -19.77
N ARG A 270 6.20 16.99 -19.25
CA ARG A 270 5.58 17.98 -18.34
C ARG A 270 5.81 17.51 -16.91
N LYS A 271 6.01 18.44 -15.98
CA LYS A 271 6.33 18.17 -14.55
C LYS A 271 5.30 17.29 -13.82
N ASP A 272 4.12 17.06 -14.41
CA ASP A 272 3.04 16.22 -13.87
C ASP A 272 2.94 14.82 -14.52
N CYS A 273 3.91 14.43 -15.36
CA CYS A 273 3.86 13.16 -16.07
C CYS A 273 4.51 12.02 -15.25
N CYS A 274 3.68 11.21 -14.58
CA CYS A 274 4.10 10.01 -13.83
C CYS A 274 4.98 9.03 -14.65
N VAL A 275 4.96 9.11 -15.99
CA VAL A 275 5.70 8.24 -16.90
C VAL A 275 7.23 8.44 -16.80
N CYS A 276 7.70 9.63 -16.44
CA CYS A 276 9.14 9.94 -16.48
C CYS A 276 9.94 9.42 -15.28
N LEU A 277 9.30 9.09 -14.15
CA LEU A 277 10.05 8.85 -12.90
C LEU A 277 10.33 7.36 -12.58
N GLN A 278 9.73 6.41 -13.29
CA GLN A 278 9.68 5.01 -12.81
C GLN A 278 9.87 3.92 -13.86
N LEU A 279 10.34 4.28 -15.06
CA LEU A 279 10.77 3.31 -16.06
C LEU A 279 12.29 3.13 -15.97
N VAL A 280 12.75 1.96 -15.52
CA VAL A 280 14.20 1.66 -15.52
C VAL A 280 14.52 0.94 -16.82
N LEU A 281 15.11 1.68 -17.76
CA LEU A 281 15.66 1.12 -19.00
C LEU A 281 17.03 0.54 -18.69
N LEU A 282 17.20 -0.77 -18.92
CA LEU A 282 18.51 -1.39 -18.91
C LEU A 282 19.03 -1.39 -20.35
N CYS A 283 19.85 -0.41 -20.68
CA CYS A 283 20.60 -0.40 -21.94
C CYS A 283 21.70 -1.46 -21.87
N ARG A 284 21.73 -2.36 -22.85
CA ARG A 284 22.96 -3.08 -23.19
C ARG A 284 23.77 -2.18 -24.11
N GLY A 285 25.01 -1.89 -23.71
CA GLY A 285 26.04 -1.33 -24.61
C GLY A 285 26.40 -2.31 -25.72
#